data_AF-A0A011PCF2-F1
#
_entry.id   AF-A0A011PCF2-F1
#
_cell.length_a   1.000
_cell.length_b   1.000
_cell.length_c   1.000
_cell.angle_alpha   90.00
_cell.angle_beta   90.00
_cell.angle_gamma   90.00
#
_symmetry.space_group_name_H-M   'P 1'
#
loop_
_entity.id
_entity.type
_entity.pdbx_description
1 polymer ?
#
loop_
_entity_poly.entity_id
_entity_poly.type
_entity_poly.pdbx_seq_one_letter_code
_entity_poly.pdbx_strand_id
1 'polypeptide(L)' 'MANVCQTFVVQDAWQRGQPLTVHGWIYGLHDGLLRDLGVTVHRSEDVLTSYHLALEALPK' A
#
# COMPACT_ATOMS: atom_id res chain seq x y z
N MET A 1 0.78 1.15 5.34
CA MET A 1 -0.04 1.39 4.13
C MET A 1 -1.54 1.43 4.41
N ALA A 2 -2.12 0.46 5.15
CA ALA A 2 -3.56 0.43 5.45
C ALA A 2 -4.12 1.77 6.00
N ASN A 3 -3.38 2.43 6.90
CA ASN A 3 -3.79 3.73 7.45
C ASN A 3 -3.89 4.83 6.39
N VAL A 4 -3.01 4.83 5.38
CA VAL A 4 -3.03 5.83 4.30
C VAL A 4 -4.24 5.60 3.39
N CYS A 5 -4.54 4.34 3.06
CA CYS A 5 -5.70 3.98 2.25
C CYS A 5 -7.05 4.23 2.97
N GLN A 6 -7.04 4.32 4.30
CA GLN A 6 -8.21 4.68 5.10
C GLN A 6 -8.41 6.19 5.29
N THR A 7 -7.50 7.03 4.79
CA THR A 7 -7.70 8.48 4.86
C THR A 7 -8.80 8.92 3.90
N PHE A 8 -9.59 9.90 4.34
CA PHE A 8 -10.72 10.42 3.56
C PHE A 8 -10.30 10.93 2.18
N VAL A 9 -9.09 11.48 2.05
CA VAL A 9 -8.53 12.00 0.78
C VAL A 9 -8.36 10.89 -0.25
N VAL A 10 -7.84 9.74 0.15
CA VAL A 10 -7.59 8.61 -0.76
C VAL A 10 -8.90 7.95 -1.17
N GLN A 11 -9.83 7.78 -0.23
CA GLN A 11 -11.15 7.24 -0.52
C GLN A 11 -11.97 8.15 -1.43
N ASP A 12 -11.99 9.46 -1.16
CA ASP A 12 -12.70 10.45 -1.96
C ASP A 12 -12.14 10.54 -3.39
N ALA A 13 -10.81 10.49 -3.55
CA ALA A 13 -10.17 10.44 -4.87
C ALA A 13 -10.60 9.21 -5.68
N TRP A 14 -10.60 8.01 -5.06
CA TRP A 14 -11.09 6.80 -5.73
C TRP A 14 -12.59 6.84 -6.02
N GLN A 15 -13.39 7.38 -5.10
CA GLN A 15 -14.84 7.49 -5.26
C GLN A 15 -15.23 8.46 -6.38
N ARG A 16 -14.41 9.48 -6.63
CA ARG A 16 -14.53 10.40 -7.77
C ARG A 16 -14.02 9.82 -9.09
N GLY A 17 -13.53 8.58 -9.10
CA GLY A 17 -12.96 7.93 -10.27
C GLY A 17 -11.60 8.49 -10.68
N GLN A 18 -10.92 9.23 -9.80
CA GLN A 18 -9.59 9.75 -10.08
C GLN A 18 -8.58 8.59 -10.05
N PRO A 19 -7.74 8.43 -11.09
CA PRO A 19 -6.71 7.40 -11.09
C PRO A 19 -5.65 7.75 -10.05
N LEU A 20 -5.68 7.05 -8.92
CA LEU A 20 -4.74 7.20 -7.81
C LEU A 20 -4.15 5.82 -7.48
N THR A 21 -2.83 5.75 -7.40
CA THR A 21 -2.10 4.53 -7.07
C THR A 21 -1.27 4.74 -5.83
N VAL A 22 -1.39 3.85 -4.85
CA VAL A 22 -0.60 3.87 -3.61
C VAL A 22 0.41 2.73 -3.68
N HIS A 23 1.70 3.06 -3.58
CA HIS A 23 2.80 2.10 -3.52
C HIS A 23 3.37 2.00 -2.10
N GLY A 24 3.59 0.79 -1.61
CA GLY A 24 4.22 0.53 -0.31
C GLY A 24 5.69 0.13 -0.46
N TRP A 25 6.61 1.00 -0.03
CA TRP A 25 8.05 0.70 0.04
C TRP A 25 8.53 0.61 1.48
N ILE A 26 9.49 -0.27 1.72
CA ILE A 26 10.21 -0.44 2.98
C ILE A 26 11.69 -0.27 2.70
N TYR A 27 12.41 0.40 3.59
CA TYR A 27 13.86 0.41 3.57
C TYR A 27 14.37 -0.10 4.91
N GLY A 28 15.40 -0.95 4.86
CA GLY A 28 16.12 -1.34 6.06
C GLY A 28 17.04 -0.21 6.49
N LEU A 29 16.89 0.25 7.73
CA LEU A 29 17.78 1.28 8.31
C LEU A 29 19.22 0.79 8.48
N HIS A 30 19.44 -0.53 8.49
CA HIS A 30 20.76 -1.13 8.73
C HIS A 30 21.60 -1.29 7.44
N ASP A 31 20.93 -1.46 6.30
CA ASP A 31 21.50 -1.83 5.01
C ASP A 31 21.18 -0.83 3.90
N GLY A 32 20.28 0.13 4.14
CA GLY A 32 19.92 1.18 3.18
C GLY A 32 19.25 0.66 1.91
N LEU A 33 18.92 -0.63 1.85
CA LEU A 33 18.30 -1.26 0.70
C LEU A 33 16.79 -0.97 0.72
N LEU A 34 16.35 -0.25 -0.30
CA LEU A 34 14.93 -0.07 -0.62
C LEU A 34 14.41 -1.41 -1.16
N ARG A 35 13.48 -2.03 -0.44
CA ARG A 35 12.76 -3.22 -0.87
C ARG A 35 11.33 -2.81 -1.19
N ASP A 36 10.90 -3.10 -2.40
CA ASP A 36 9.50 -2.99 -2.78
C ASP A 36 8.74 -4.14 -2.10
N LEU A 37 7.65 -3.85 -1.39
CA LEU A 37 6.83 -4.90 -0.75
C LEU A 37 5.98 -5.66 -1.78
N GLY A 38 5.97 -5.25 -3.04
CA GLY A 38 5.13 -5.79 -4.11
C GLY A 38 3.68 -5.34 -4.00
N VAL A 39 3.40 -4.31 -3.18
CA VAL A 39 2.03 -3.95 -2.81
C VAL A 39 1.66 -2.64 -3.45
N THR A 40 0.91 -2.74 -4.54
CA THR A 40 0.36 -1.62 -5.29
C THR A 40 -1.16 -1.66 -5.21
N VAL A 41 -1.76 -0.58 -4.72
CA VAL A 41 -3.21 -0.46 -4.56
C VAL A 41 -3.74 0.58 -5.54
N HIS A 42 -4.64 0.16 -6.43
CA HIS A 42 -5.29 1.04 -7.39
C HIS A 42 -6.71 1.43 -6.97
N ARG A 43 -7.32 0.66 -6.07
CA ARG A 43 -8.70 0.85 -5.63
C ARG A 43 -8.87 0.49 -4.16
N SER A 44 -9.91 1.02 -3.53
CA SER A 44 -10.26 0.74 -2.13
C SER A 44 -10.46 -0.75 -1.84
N GLU A 45 -10.96 -1.50 -2.81
CA GLU A 45 -11.13 -2.96 -2.77
C GLU A 45 -9.80 -3.73 -2.78
N ASP A 46 -8.77 -3.21 -3.45
CA ASP A 46 -7.45 -3.85 -3.54
C ASP A 46 -6.65 -3.71 -2.24
N VAL A 47 -7.02 -2.77 -1.35
CA VAL A 47 -6.31 -2.46 -0.10
C VAL A 47 -6.20 -3.69 0.80
N LEU A 48 -7.29 -4.45 0.95
CA LEU A 48 -7.33 -5.61 1.84
C LEU A 48 -6.48 -6.77 1.31
N THR A 49 -6.57 -7.07 0.00
CA THR A 49 -5.76 -8.09 -0.67
C THR A 49 -4.28 -7.75 -0.57
N SER A 50 -3.95 -6.50 -0.88
CA SER A 50 -2.61 -5.93 -0.78
C SER A 50 -2.04 -6.01 0.64
N TYR A 51 -2.86 -5.68 1.65
CA TYR A 51 -2.47 -5.78 3.05
C TYR A 51 -2.20 -7.23 3.48
N HIS A 52 -3.00 -8.19 3.00
CA HIS A 52 -2.81 -9.60 3.31
C HIS A 52 -1.50 -10.14 2.70
N LEU A 53 -1.24 -9.84 1.43
CA LEU A 53 0.00 -10.20 0.75
C LEU A 53 1.23 -9.59 1.45
N ALA A 54 1.11 -8.35 1.94
CA ALA A 54 2.16 -7.70 2.72
C ALA A 54 2.46 -8.44 4.03
N LEU A 55 1.42 -8.93 4.73
CA LEU A 55 1.58 -9.68 5.98
C LEU A 55 2.25 -11.04 5.75
N GLU A 56 1.94 -11.72 4.65
CA GLU A 56 2.58 -12.99 4.29
C GLU A 56 4.03 -12.81 3.82
N ALA A 57 4.34 -11.68 3.18
CA ALA A 57 5.67 -11.36 2.69
C ALA A 57 6.64 -10.90 3.79
N LEU A 58 6.16 -10.64 5.02
CA LEU A 58 7.01 -10.28 6.14
C LEU A 58 7.75 -11.52 6.67
N PRO A 59 9.09 -11.56 6.60
CA PRO A 59 9.85 -12.62 7.25
C PRO A 59 9.69 -12.50 8.79
N LYS A 60 9.50 -13.65 9.45
CA LYS A 60 9.46 -13.75 10.92
C LYS A 60 10.80 -13.36 11.56
#